data_AF-A0A1M6X8W7-F1
#
_entry.id   AF-A0A1M6X8W7-F1
#
_cell.length_a   1.000
_cell.length_b   1.000
_cell.length_c   1.000
_cell.angle_alpha   90.00
_cell.angle_beta   90.00
_cell.angle_gamma   90.00
#
_symmetry.space_group_name_H-M   'P 1'
#
loop_
_entity.id
_entity.type
_entity.pdbx_description
1 polymer ?
#
loop_
_entity_poly.entity_id
_entity_poly.type
_entity_poly.pdbx_seq_one_letter_code
_entity_poly.pdbx_strand_id
1 'polypeptide(L)' 'MRSTYGTRASICDHFNWTIDYLENGISWAKVQRLMADAPSYDYDDKDEDSKAAKPIKITEQNQADILKMFQ' A
#
# COMPACT_ATOMS: atom_id res chain seq x y z
N MET A 1 16.32 2.47 2.86
CA MET A 1 16.11 1.91 4.21
C MET A 1 14.61 1.66 4.37
N ARG A 2 14.16 0.41 4.36
CA ARG A 2 12.73 0.07 4.57
C ARG A 2 12.49 0.03 6.08
N SER A 3 11.69 0.95 6.61
CA SER A 3 11.35 1.00 8.03
C SER A 3 10.68 -0.32 8.45
N THR A 4 11.20 -0.98 9.47
CA THR A 4 10.65 -2.23 10.04
C THR A 4 9.26 -2.00 10.65
N TYR A 5 8.98 -0.78 11.11
CA TYR A 5 7.68 -0.40 11.66
C TYR A 5 6.57 -0.39 10.61
N GLY A 6 6.90 -0.05 9.35
CA GLY A 6 5.93 -0.08 8.26
C GLY A 6 5.43 -1.51 7.99
N THR A 7 6.35 -2.48 7.93
CA THR A 7 5.98 -3.88 7.68
C THR A 7 5.15 -4.46 8.81
N ARG A 8 5.50 -4.20 10.08
CA ARG A 8 4.72 -4.70 11.22
C ARG A 8 3.31 -4.10 11.25
N ALA A 9 3.18 -2.80 10.99
CA ALA A 9 1.87 -2.15 10.91
C ALA A 9 1.00 -2.75 9.79
N SER A 10 1.57 -2.98 8.61
CA SER A 10 0.84 -3.62 7.50
C SER A 10 0.41 -5.06 7.81
N ILE A 11 1.23 -5.83 8.53
CA ILE A 11 0.86 -7.19 8.96
C ILE A 11 -0.31 -7.14 9.95
N CYS A 12 -0.25 -6.24 10.94
CA CYS A 12 -1.34 -6.06 11.90
C CYS A 12 -2.64 -5.66 11.21
N ASP A 13 -2.59 -4.74 10.25
CA ASP A 13 -3.76 -4.33 9.47
C ASP A 13 -4.33 -5.48 8.63
N HIS A 14 -3.48 -6.22 7.91
CA HIS A 14 -3.89 -7.31 7.03
C HIS A 14 -4.59 -8.47 7.76
N PHE A 15 -4.11 -8.83 8.95
CA PHE A 15 -4.67 -9.93 9.75
C PHE A 15 -5.62 -9.47 10.85
N ASN A 16 -5.88 -8.15 10.95
CA ASN A 16 -6.62 -7.52 12.03
C ASN A 16 -6.09 -7.92 13.43
N TRP A 17 -4.76 -7.90 13.57
CA TRP A 17 -4.04 -8.26 14.79
C TRP A 17 -3.61 -7.04 15.57
N THR A 18 -3.46 -7.21 16.87
CA THR A 18 -2.81 -6.20 17.72
C THR A 18 -1.29 -6.35 17.63
N ILE A 19 -0.57 -5.24 17.85
CA ILE A 19 0.90 -5.25 17.96
C ILE A 19 1.36 -6.26 19.02
N ASP A 20 0.66 -6.33 20.16
CA ASP A 20 0.98 -7.27 21.24
C ASP A 20 0.86 -8.74 20.80
N TYR A 21 -0.17 -9.07 20.03
CA TYR A 21 -0.30 -10.43 19.49
C TYR A 21 0.81 -10.77 18.49
N LEU A 22 1.20 -9.81 17.64
CA LEU A 22 2.29 -10.01 16.67
C LEU A 22 3.66 -10.20 17.35
N GLU A 23 3.89 -9.54 18.49
CA GLU A 23 5.18 -9.59 19.21
C GLU A 23 5.26 -10.72 20.24
N ASN A 24 4.17 -11.04 20.94
CA ASN A 24 4.16 -11.98 22.06
C ASN A 24 3.25 -13.20 21.85
N GLY A 25 2.25 -13.11 20.97
CA GLY A 25 1.23 -14.16 20.78
C GLY A 25 1.57 -15.19 19.70
N ILE A 26 2.51 -14.90 18.81
CA ILE A 26 2.86 -15.77 17.68
C ILE A 26 4.37 -15.77 17.42
N SER A 27 4.92 -16.93 17.04
CA SER A 27 6.33 -17.01 16.66
C SER A 27 6.57 -16.40 15.28
N TRP A 28 7.70 -15.70 15.12
CA TRP A 28 8.04 -15.05 13.86
C TRP A 28 8.11 -16.02 12.67
N ALA A 29 8.58 -17.26 12.89
CA ALA A 29 8.60 -18.29 11.87
C ALA A 29 7.20 -18.62 11.31
N LYS A 30 6.16 -18.59 12.17
CA LYS A 30 4.77 -18.78 11.74
C LYS A 30 4.28 -17.57 10.94
N VAL A 31 4.62 -16.35 11.35
CA VAL A 31 4.28 -15.12 10.63
C VAL A 31 4.85 -15.15 9.21
N GLN A 32 6.13 -15.49 9.07
CA GLN A 32 6.77 -15.60 7.77
C GLN A 32 6.13 -16.67 6.88
N ARG A 33 5.76 -17.81 7.45
CA ARG A 33 5.04 -18.87 6.72
C ARG A 33 3.67 -18.41 6.27
N LEU A 34 2.92 -17.74 7.15
CA LEU A 34 1.60 -17.18 6.85
C LEU A 34 1.67 -16.14 5.73
N MET A 35 2.68 -15.26 5.74
CA MET A 35 2.91 -14.29 4.67
C MET A 35 3.31 -14.95 3.34
N ALA A 36 4.05 -16.06 3.38
CA ALA A 36 4.45 -16.80 2.19
C ALA A 36 3.29 -17.60 1.57
N ASP A 37 2.36 -18.05 2.41
CA ASP A 37 1.15 -18.77 1.98
C ASP A 37 0.03 -17.80 1.55
N ALA A 38 0.14 -16.51 1.87
CA ALA A 38 -0.81 -15.50 1.44
C ALA A 38 -0.82 -15.38 -0.09
N PRO A 39 -2.00 -15.29 -0.73
CA PRO A 39 -2.07 -15.07 -2.16
C PRO A 39 -1.35 -13.76 -2.50
N SER A 40 -0.33 -13.83 -3.36
CA SER A 40 0.28 -12.65 -3.94
C SER A 40 -0.76 -12.00 -4.85
N TYR A 41 -1.45 -10.98 -4.34
CA TYR A 41 -2.18 -10.09 -5.23
C TYR A 41 -1.13 -9.28 -5.97
N ASP A 42 -1.00 -9.51 -7.28
CA ASP A 42 -0.42 -8.49 -8.15
C ASP A 42 -1.36 -7.29 -8.03
N TYR A 43 -1.01 -6.37 -7.14
CA TYR A 43 -1.45 -5.00 -7.27
C TYR A 43 -0.77 -4.50 -8.53
N ASP A 44 -1.38 -4.78 -9.67
CA ASP A 44 -1.12 -4.09 -10.92
C ASP A 44 -1.61 -2.65 -10.71
N ASP A 45 -0.83 -1.88 -9.94
CA ASP A 45 -0.92 -0.44 -9.66
C ASP A 45 -2.36 0.12 -9.62
N LYS A 46 -3.30 -0.58 -8.98
CA LYS A 46 -4.65 -0.08 -8.76
C LYS A 46 -4.63 0.78 -7.51
N ASP A 47 -4.23 2.02 -7.76
CA ASP A 47 -4.46 3.24 -6.99
C ASP A 47 -5.92 3.38 -6.48
N GLU A 48 -6.32 2.66 -5.45
CA GLU A 48 -7.52 2.93 -4.65
C GLU A 48 -7.19 2.47 -3.22
N ASP A 49 -6.61 3.26 -2.34
CA ASP A 49 -7.25 4.40 -1.70
C ASP A 49 -6.16 5.28 -1.06
N SER A 50 -5.88 6.42 -1.68
CA SER A 50 -5.26 7.54 -1.00
C SER A 50 -5.93 8.78 -1.53
N LYS A 51 -6.56 9.52 -0.61
CA LYS A 51 -6.91 10.93 -0.79
C LYS A 51 -5.65 11.78 -1.00
N ALA A 52 -4.97 11.57 -2.12
CA ALA A 52 -3.86 12.35 -2.60
C ALA A 52 -4.03 12.41 -4.11
N ALA A 53 -4.43 13.59 -4.58
CA ALA A 53 -4.58 13.90 -5.99
C ALA A 53 -3.42 13.30 -6.78
N LYS A 54 -3.71 12.38 -7.71
CA LYS A 54 -2.72 11.92 -8.69
C LYS A 54 -2.17 13.17 -9.36
N PRO A 55 -0.86 13.45 -9.30
CA PRO A 55 -0.31 14.60 -10.00
C PRO A 55 -0.51 14.34 -11.49
N ILE A 56 -1.45 15.06 -12.10
CA ILE A 56 -1.64 15.07 -13.56
C ILE A 56 -0.30 15.51 -14.12
N LYS A 57 0.44 14.58 -14.74
CA LYS A 57 1.73 14.87 -15.34
C LYS A 57 1.45 15.71 -16.58
N ILE A 58 1.62 17.02 -16.48
CA ILE A 58 1.39 17.94 -17.59
C ILE A 58 2.46 17.65 -18.65
N THR A 59 2.01 17.16 -19.81
CA THR A 59 2.81 16.97 -21.02
C THR A 59 2.35 18.01 -22.03
N GLU A 60 3.21 18.42 -22.97
CA GLU A 60 2.85 19.44 -23.98
C GLU A 60 1.57 19.08 -24.75
N GLN A 61 1.31 17.78 -24.92
CA GLN A 61 0.11 17.26 -25.57
C GLN A 61 -1.17 17.41 -24.75
N ASN A 62 -1.11 17.33 -23.40
CA ASN A 62 -2.30 17.45 -22.56
C ASN A 62 -2.56 18.89 -22.08
N GLN A 63 -1.56 19.77 -22.15
CA GLN A 63 -1.65 21.15 -21.67
C GLN A 63 -2.77 21.93 -22.38
N ALA A 64 -2.90 21.77 -23.70
CA ALA A 64 -3.91 22.48 -24.49
C ALA A 64 -5.35 22.06 -24.15
N ASP A 65 -5.56 20.79 -23.80
CA ASP A 65 -6.88 20.26 -23.48
C ASP A 65 -7.27 20.57 -22.03
N ILE A 66 -6.30 20.57 -21.10
CA ILE A 66 -6.53 21.00 -19.72
C ILE A 66 -6.92 22.49 -19.67
N LEU A 67 -6.28 23.34 -20.48
CA LEU A 67 -6.56 24.78 -20.48
C LEU A 67 -7.97 25.12 -21.00
N LYS A 68 -8.51 24.30 -21.91
CA LYS A 68 -9.89 24.45 -22.43
C LYS A 68 -10.96 24.06 -21.43
N MET A 69 -10.64 23.29 -20.38
CA MET A 69 -11.62 22.86 -19.38
C MET A 69 -11.99 23.95 -18.36
N PHE A 70 -11.26 25.07 -18.34
CA PHE A 70 -11.45 26.18 -17.39
C PHE A 70 -11.97 27.47 -18.05
N GLN A 71 -12.46 27.38 -19.29
CA GLN A 71 -13.08 28.48 -20.05
C GLN A 71 -14.57 28.23 -20.23
#